data_AF-A0AAV5FDZ4-F1
#
_entry.id   AF-A0AAV5FDZ4-F1
#
_cell.length_a   1.000
_cell.length_b   1.000
_cell.length_c   1.000
_cell.angle_alpha   90.00
_cell.angle_beta   90.00
_cell.angle_gamma   90.00
#
_symmetry.space_group_name_H-M   'P 1'
#
loop_
_entity.id
_entity.type
_entity.pdbx_description
1 polymer ?
#
loop_
_entity_poly.entity_id
_entity_poly.type
_entity_poly.pdbx_seq_one_letter_code
_entity_poly.pdbx_strand_id
1 'polypeptide(L)'
;MAPPALPAPVLGGANNKPPGRRLVAAHRLPLRATPDPDSPFGFDFSLDPDALALQLSRGLPAAVTFVGTLPASAASAVVPSDELDAYLMEKFSCLPLHYLFPGGGGSGDVVRFDAAAYKSFVSANGCFAERVMELLSPDDGDLVIIHDYHLWLLPTFLRRSCPRAGVGFFLHSPFPSADVFRGIPVREDLLRALLNADLLGFHTFDYAGHFLASCSRVLGVSGGRGGGGGHVGVDYHGRTVQVKVLPGLDMGRLRGAMGPPRGRGPRPGRS
;
A
#
# COMPACT_ATOMS: atom_id res chain seq x y z
N MET A 1 -21.42 -41.85 -41.65
CA MET A 1 -20.09 -41.66 -41.04
C MET A 1 -20.20 -40.45 -40.12
N ALA A 2 -20.40 -40.67 -38.82
CA ALA A 2 -20.55 -39.60 -37.84
C ALA A 2 -19.16 -39.15 -37.34
N PRO A 3 -18.94 -37.86 -37.04
CA PRO A 3 -17.65 -37.39 -36.54
C PRO A 3 -17.37 -37.93 -35.12
N PRO A 4 -16.09 -38.10 -34.73
CA PRO A 4 -15.73 -38.64 -33.43
C PRO A 4 -16.12 -37.67 -32.30
N ALA A 5 -16.66 -38.22 -31.21
CA ALA A 5 -16.98 -37.46 -30.01
C ALA A 5 -15.69 -36.89 -29.39
N LEU A 6 -15.70 -35.59 -29.06
CA LEU A 6 -14.63 -34.92 -28.34
C LEU A 6 -14.47 -35.56 -26.93
N PRO A 7 -13.24 -35.73 -26.42
CA PRO A 7 -13.03 -36.28 -25.09
C PRO A 7 -13.56 -35.30 -24.03
N ALA A 8 -14.23 -35.84 -23.01
CA ALA A 8 -14.66 -35.07 -21.85
C ALA A 8 -13.46 -34.43 -21.14
N PRO A 9 -13.58 -33.19 -20.62
CA PRO A 9 -12.47 -32.53 -19.96
C PRO A 9 -12.10 -33.28 -18.68
N VAL A 10 -10.81 -33.58 -18.56
CA VAL A 10 -10.19 -34.17 -17.37
C VAL A 10 -10.36 -33.18 -16.22
N LEU A 11 -11.09 -33.57 -15.17
CA LEU A 11 -11.18 -32.84 -13.91
C LEU A 11 -9.82 -32.92 -13.18
N GLY A 12 -8.88 -32.06 -13.59
CA GLY A 12 -7.68 -31.77 -12.82
C GLY A 12 -8.07 -30.90 -11.62
N GLY A 13 -7.81 -31.39 -10.41
CA GLY A 13 -8.12 -30.72 -9.16
C GLY A 13 -7.50 -29.32 -9.08
N ALA A 14 -8.30 -28.30 -9.37
CA ALA A 14 -7.97 -26.92 -9.08
C ALA A 14 -8.29 -26.67 -7.61
N ASN A 15 -7.27 -26.30 -6.85
CA ASN A 15 -7.36 -25.86 -5.47
C ASN A 15 -8.39 -24.71 -5.41
N ASN A 16 -9.61 -24.98 -4.96
CA ASN A 16 -10.78 -24.09 -5.03
C ASN A 16 -10.72 -22.98 -3.96
N LYS A 17 -9.52 -22.44 -3.70
CA LYS A 17 -9.36 -21.31 -2.78
C LYS A 17 -9.64 -20.02 -3.56
N PRO A 18 -10.52 -19.14 -3.07
CA PRO A 18 -10.76 -17.87 -3.73
C PRO A 18 -9.43 -17.11 -3.88
N PRO A 19 -9.22 -16.41 -5.01
CA PRO A 19 -8.01 -15.64 -5.21
C PRO A 19 -7.88 -14.61 -4.08
N GLY A 20 -6.68 -14.48 -3.51
CA GLY A 20 -6.44 -13.53 -2.44
C GLY A 20 -6.79 -12.10 -2.86
N ARG A 21 -7.27 -11.32 -1.91
CA ARG A 21 -7.78 -9.95 -2.11
C ARG A 21 -6.66 -9.02 -2.55
N ARG A 22 -7.04 -7.96 -3.25
CA ARG A 22 -6.14 -6.87 -3.65
C ARG A 22 -6.64 -5.59 -3.00
N LEU A 23 -5.89 -5.09 -2.03
CA LEU A 23 -6.23 -3.88 -1.32
C LEU A 23 -5.27 -2.78 -1.75
N VAL A 24 -5.81 -1.60 -2.01
CA VAL A 24 -5.04 -0.39 -2.30
C VAL A 24 -5.31 0.61 -1.18
N ALA A 25 -4.30 0.91 -0.37
CA ALA A 25 -4.38 1.91 0.68
C ALA A 25 -3.75 3.21 0.19
N ALA A 26 -4.53 4.29 0.17
CA ALA A 26 -4.09 5.61 -0.26
C ALA A 26 -4.67 6.69 0.67
N HIS A 27 -4.04 7.87 0.71
CA HIS A 27 -4.50 8.96 1.57
C HIS A 27 -5.96 9.34 1.29
N ARG A 28 -6.37 9.38 0.01
CA ARG A 28 -7.75 9.67 -0.42
C ARG A 28 -8.28 8.53 -1.28
N LEU A 29 -9.57 8.26 -1.13
CA LEU A 29 -10.30 7.38 -2.03
C LEU A 29 -10.31 7.95 -3.45
N PRO A 30 -10.35 7.10 -4.49
CA PRO A 30 -10.39 7.53 -5.89
C PRO A 30 -11.80 8.00 -6.29
N LEU A 31 -12.38 8.90 -5.51
CA LEU A 31 -13.74 9.39 -5.68
C LEU A 31 -13.73 10.90 -5.94
N ARG A 32 -14.67 11.34 -6.77
CA ARG A 32 -15.19 12.70 -6.75
C ARG A 32 -16.46 12.70 -5.92
N ALA A 33 -16.68 13.78 -5.18
CA ALA A 33 -17.90 13.99 -4.41
C ALA A 33 -18.39 15.42 -4.69
N THR A 34 -19.52 15.50 -5.40
CA THR A 34 -20.19 16.75 -5.74
C THR A 34 -21.41 16.89 -4.85
N PRO A 35 -21.62 18.04 -4.17
CA PRO A 35 -22.84 18.24 -3.38
C PRO A 35 -24.10 18.08 -4.24
N ASP A 36 -25.02 17.25 -3.78
CA ASP A 36 -26.29 16.99 -4.44
C ASP A 36 -27.36 16.64 -3.38
N PRO A 37 -28.35 17.53 -3.12
CA PRO A 37 -29.39 17.29 -2.11
C PRO A 37 -30.27 16.08 -2.38
N ASP A 38 -30.41 15.68 -3.65
CA ASP A 38 -31.27 14.56 -4.05
C ASP A 38 -30.53 13.21 -3.96
N SER A 39 -29.20 13.24 -3.84
CA SER A 39 -28.39 12.04 -3.69
C SER A 39 -28.33 11.54 -2.24
N PRO A 40 -28.17 10.23 -2.02
CA PRO A 40 -27.90 9.67 -0.70
C PRO A 40 -26.71 10.37 -0.04
N PHE A 41 -26.84 10.68 1.25
CA PHE A 41 -25.81 11.38 2.04
C PHE A 41 -25.49 12.81 1.57
N GLY A 42 -26.26 13.39 0.64
CA GLY A 42 -26.12 14.76 0.16
C GLY A 42 -25.01 14.97 -0.88
N PHE A 43 -24.48 13.89 -1.47
CA PHE A 43 -23.39 13.95 -2.45
C PHE A 43 -23.58 12.93 -3.57
N ASP A 44 -23.37 13.38 -4.81
CA ASP A 44 -23.15 12.51 -5.95
C ASP A 44 -21.69 12.06 -5.99
N PHE A 45 -21.49 10.75 -5.83
CA PHE A 45 -20.18 10.12 -5.84
C PHE A 45 -19.91 9.47 -7.20
N SER A 46 -18.70 9.69 -7.71
CA SER A 46 -18.23 9.01 -8.93
C SER A 46 -16.75 8.66 -8.81
N LEU A 47 -16.29 7.65 -9.56
CA LEU A 47 -14.86 7.34 -9.63
C LEU A 47 -14.11 8.46 -10.35
N ASP A 48 -13.00 8.90 -9.76
CA ASP A 48 -12.12 9.88 -10.37
C ASP A 48 -11.13 9.18 -11.33
N PRO A 49 -11.26 9.31 -12.66
CA PRO A 49 -10.35 8.65 -13.61
C PRO A 49 -8.90 9.15 -13.51
N ASP A 50 -8.71 10.33 -12.93
CA ASP A 50 -7.42 10.96 -12.73
C ASP A 50 -6.80 10.62 -11.36
N ALA A 51 -7.55 9.97 -10.47
CA ALA A 51 -7.03 9.56 -9.18
C ALA A 51 -5.92 8.54 -9.39
N LEU A 52 -4.73 8.87 -8.89
CA LEU A 52 -3.55 8.04 -9.01
C LEU A 52 -3.86 6.63 -8.50
N ALA A 53 -4.41 6.46 -7.30
CA ALA A 53 -4.78 5.15 -6.75
C ALA A 53 -5.60 4.27 -7.73
N LEU A 54 -6.55 4.85 -8.48
CA LEU A 54 -7.34 4.13 -9.49
C LEU A 54 -6.55 3.79 -10.73
N GLN A 55 -5.72 4.70 -11.24
CA GLN A 55 -4.86 4.42 -12.39
C GLN A 55 -3.90 3.27 -12.09
N LEU A 56 -3.38 3.24 -10.86
CA LEU A 56 -2.44 2.21 -10.41
C LEU A 56 -3.13 0.85 -10.20
N SER A 57 -4.41 0.83 -9.88
CA SER A 57 -5.15 -0.41 -9.68
C SER A 57 -5.42 -1.15 -10.99
N ARG A 58 -5.50 -0.45 -12.14
CA ARG A 58 -5.84 -1.01 -13.46
C ARG A 58 -4.88 -2.10 -13.95
N GLY A 59 -3.65 -2.11 -13.47
CA GLY A 59 -2.68 -3.15 -13.82
C GLY A 59 -2.72 -4.39 -12.92
N LEU A 60 -3.68 -4.48 -11.98
CA LEU A 60 -3.84 -5.63 -11.10
C LEU A 60 -4.83 -6.65 -11.71
N PRO A 61 -4.53 -7.96 -11.65
CA PRO A 61 -5.29 -9.00 -12.34
C PRO A 61 -6.60 -9.40 -11.63
N ALA A 62 -6.99 -8.71 -10.56
CA ALA A 62 -8.16 -9.02 -9.76
C ALA A 62 -8.85 -7.73 -9.31
N ALA A 63 -10.11 -7.84 -8.91
CA ALA A 63 -10.86 -6.73 -8.34
C ALA A 63 -10.10 -6.13 -7.14
N VAL A 64 -10.11 -4.80 -7.08
CA VAL A 64 -9.35 -4.03 -6.09
C VAL A 64 -10.31 -3.31 -5.18
N THR A 65 -10.06 -3.42 -3.88
CA THR A 65 -10.75 -2.62 -2.88
C THR A 65 -9.84 -1.49 -2.41
N PHE A 66 -10.36 -0.27 -2.37
CA PHE A 66 -9.64 0.92 -1.96
C PHE A 66 -9.92 1.25 -0.50
N VAL A 67 -8.89 1.63 0.25
CA VAL A 67 -9.01 2.14 1.63
C VAL A 67 -8.39 3.54 1.68
N GLY A 68 -9.15 4.53 2.14
CA GLY A 68 -8.70 5.93 2.13
C GLY A 68 -9.69 6.88 2.76
N THR A 69 -9.31 8.16 2.91
CA THR A 69 -10.24 9.20 3.39
C THR A 69 -11.15 9.68 2.26
N LEU A 70 -12.33 10.21 2.61
CA LEU A 70 -13.22 10.85 1.66
C LEU A 70 -12.57 12.10 1.02
N PRO A 71 -12.99 12.50 -0.19
CA PRO A 71 -12.61 13.79 -0.75
C PRO A 71 -12.95 14.93 0.20
N ALA A 72 -12.12 15.97 0.23
CA ALA A 72 -12.28 17.08 1.17
C ALA A 72 -13.65 17.77 1.10
N SER A 73 -14.29 17.79 -0.07
CA SER A 73 -15.65 18.31 -0.26
C SER A 73 -16.71 17.57 0.56
N ALA A 74 -16.55 16.25 0.73
CA ALA A 74 -17.46 15.41 1.49
C ALA A 74 -17.00 15.19 2.94
N ALA A 75 -15.69 15.10 3.18
CA ALA A 75 -15.13 14.70 4.47
C ALA A 75 -15.53 15.61 5.65
N SER A 76 -15.83 16.89 5.40
CA SER A 76 -16.27 17.84 6.44
C SER A 76 -17.78 17.96 6.60
N ALA A 77 -18.56 17.46 5.64
CA ALA A 77 -20.01 17.64 5.59
C ALA A 77 -20.79 16.34 5.85
N VAL A 78 -20.20 15.20 5.50
CA VAL A 78 -20.82 13.89 5.66
C VAL A 78 -20.60 13.39 7.08
N VAL A 79 -21.68 12.90 7.71
CA VAL A 79 -21.61 12.20 8.99
C VAL A 79 -21.20 10.75 8.73
N PRO A 80 -20.10 10.25 9.34
CA PRO A 80 -19.71 8.85 9.24
C PRO A 80 -20.83 7.90 9.68
N SER A 81 -21.11 6.87 8.89
CA SER A 81 -22.08 5.82 9.24
C SER A 81 -21.79 4.52 8.50
N ASP A 82 -22.22 3.38 9.06
CA ASP A 82 -22.05 2.07 8.45
C ASP A 82 -22.81 1.97 7.11
N GLU A 83 -23.92 2.70 6.96
CA GLU A 83 -24.70 2.76 5.73
C GLU A 83 -23.91 3.44 4.59
N LEU A 84 -23.18 4.51 4.90
CA LEU A 84 -22.30 5.17 3.93
C LEU A 84 -21.18 4.23 3.51
N ASP A 85 -20.58 3.54 4.48
CA ASP A 85 -19.48 2.60 4.23
C ASP A 85 -19.94 1.46 3.33
N ALA A 86 -21.11 0.88 3.61
CA ALA A 86 -21.73 -0.15 2.78
C ALA A 86 -22.04 0.37 1.38
N TYR A 87 -22.60 1.58 1.26
CA TYR A 87 -22.91 2.23 -0.01
C TYR A 87 -21.67 2.40 -0.90
N LEU A 88 -20.57 2.94 -0.33
CA LEU A 88 -19.33 3.18 -1.06
C LEU A 88 -18.60 1.87 -1.39
N MET A 89 -18.67 0.88 -0.51
CA MET A 89 -18.13 -0.46 -0.75
C MET A 89 -18.85 -1.13 -1.91
N GLU A 90 -20.18 -1.14 -1.90
CA GLU A 90 -21.01 -1.79 -2.92
C GLU A 90 -20.84 -1.13 -4.29
N LYS A 91 -20.93 0.20 -4.36
CA LYS A 91 -20.90 0.92 -5.65
C LYS A 91 -19.51 1.14 -6.21
N PHE A 92 -18.50 1.30 -5.36
CA PHE A 92 -17.17 1.76 -5.78
C PHE A 92 -16.01 0.90 -5.26
N SER A 93 -16.29 -0.19 -4.51
CA SER A 93 -15.25 -0.97 -3.83
C SER A 93 -14.36 -0.10 -2.95
N CYS A 94 -14.94 0.93 -2.32
CA CYS A 94 -14.23 1.92 -1.52
C CYS A 94 -14.64 1.81 -0.06
N LEU A 95 -13.67 1.59 0.81
CA LEU A 95 -13.84 1.58 2.25
C LEU A 95 -13.29 2.90 2.83
N PRO A 96 -14.16 3.82 3.29
CA PRO A 96 -13.70 5.09 3.82
C PRO A 96 -13.05 4.90 5.21
N LEU A 97 -12.01 5.69 5.45
CA LEU A 97 -11.47 5.95 6.77
C LEU A 97 -11.97 7.32 7.24
N HIS A 98 -12.77 7.31 8.29
CA HIS A 98 -13.30 8.51 8.94
C HIS A 98 -12.30 9.01 9.98
N TYR A 99 -11.23 9.66 9.53
CA TYR A 99 -10.22 10.25 10.40
C TYR A 99 -10.20 11.77 10.23
N LEU A 100 -10.68 12.49 11.24
CA LEU A 100 -10.54 13.93 11.31
C LEU A 100 -9.12 14.24 11.77
N PHE A 101 -8.31 14.80 10.86
CA PHE A 101 -7.01 15.35 11.26
C PHE A 101 -7.28 16.48 12.27
N PRO A 102 -6.72 16.44 13.49
CA PRO A 102 -6.80 17.58 14.39
C PRO A 102 -6.18 18.76 13.65
N GLY A 103 -6.95 19.82 13.43
CA GLY A 103 -6.57 20.95 12.58
C GLY A 103 -5.14 21.41 12.88
N GLY A 104 -4.27 21.33 11.88
CA GLY A 104 -2.90 21.82 11.97
C GLY A 104 -2.90 23.34 11.97
N GLY A 105 -3.08 23.95 13.13
CA GLY A 105 -2.79 25.36 13.34
C GLY A 105 -1.28 25.56 13.33
N GLY A 106 -0.72 26.00 12.21
CA GLY A 106 0.71 26.31 12.09
C GLY A 106 0.94 27.43 11.10
N SER A 107 0.99 28.66 11.62
CA SER A 107 1.49 29.85 10.93
C SER A 107 2.90 29.58 10.39
N GLY A 108 3.11 29.91 9.11
CA GLY A 108 4.39 29.73 8.44
C GLY A 108 5.52 30.49 9.14
N ASP A 109 6.46 29.74 9.71
CA ASP A 109 7.89 30.06 9.71
C ASP A 109 8.70 28.87 10.26
N VAL A 110 9.78 28.54 9.55
CA VAL A 110 10.74 27.43 9.79
C VAL A 110 10.09 26.06 10.07
N VAL A 111 10.28 25.10 9.15
CA VAL A 111 9.85 23.70 9.32
C VAL A 111 10.61 23.05 10.49
N ARG A 112 10.19 23.33 11.71
CA ARG A 112 10.64 22.66 12.93
C ARG A 112 9.83 21.39 13.09
N PHE A 113 10.49 20.33 13.52
CA PHE A 113 9.82 19.08 13.85
C PHE A 113 8.82 19.31 14.98
N ASP A 114 7.56 18.96 14.74
CA ASP A 114 6.50 18.95 15.74
C ASP A 114 6.19 17.51 16.16
N ALA A 115 6.47 17.19 17.42
CA ALA A 115 6.22 15.88 17.99
C ALA A 115 4.73 15.55 18.09
N ALA A 116 3.85 16.55 18.27
CA ALA A 116 2.41 16.37 18.30
C ALA A 116 1.90 15.99 16.91
N ALA A 117 2.35 16.69 15.86
CA ALA A 117 2.07 16.32 14.48
C ALA A 117 2.57 14.90 14.14
N TYR A 118 3.77 14.52 14.59
CA TYR A 118 4.26 13.15 14.40
C TYR A 118 3.38 12.11 15.12
N LYS A 119 2.93 12.39 16.35
CA LYS A 119 2.03 11.50 17.08
C LYS A 119 0.69 11.33 16.34
N SER A 120 0.13 12.40 15.78
CA SER A 120 -1.06 12.32 14.93
C SER A 120 -0.80 11.52 13.65
N PHE A 121 0.38 11.67 13.03
CA PHE A 121 0.79 10.87 11.88
C PHE A 121 0.86 9.36 12.19
N VAL A 122 1.43 9.00 13.34
CA VAL A 122 1.44 7.61 13.84
C VAL A 122 0.01 7.11 14.09
N SER A 123 -0.82 7.91 14.76
CA SER A 123 -2.23 7.58 15.03
C SER A 123 -3.03 7.36 13.75
N ALA A 124 -2.91 8.25 12.77
CA ALA A 124 -3.58 8.12 11.48
C ALA A 124 -3.18 6.82 10.75
N ASN A 125 -1.87 6.49 10.72
CA ASN A 125 -1.41 5.23 10.15
C ASN A 125 -1.94 4.00 10.90
N GLY A 126 -2.12 4.10 12.22
CA GLY A 126 -2.78 3.08 13.03
C GLY A 126 -4.24 2.87 12.62
N CYS A 127 -5.03 3.94 12.49
CA CYS A 127 -6.42 3.85 12.05
C CYS A 127 -6.54 3.31 10.61
N PHE A 128 -5.62 3.68 9.71
CA PHE A 128 -5.51 3.06 8.39
C PHE A 128 -5.26 1.55 8.49
N ALA A 129 -4.38 1.12 9.40
CA ALA A 129 -4.09 -0.29 9.57
C ALA A 129 -5.31 -1.06 10.07
N GLU A 130 -6.02 -0.54 11.07
CA GLU A 130 -7.28 -1.12 11.58
C GLU A 130 -8.26 -1.34 10.43
N ARG A 131 -8.47 -0.31 9.62
CA ARG A 131 -9.41 -0.36 8.49
C ARG A 131 -9.01 -1.33 7.40
N VAL A 132 -7.71 -1.43 7.09
CA VAL A 132 -7.20 -2.43 6.13
C VAL A 132 -7.38 -3.85 6.69
N MET A 133 -7.13 -4.05 7.98
CA MET A 133 -7.21 -5.37 8.63
C MET A 133 -8.63 -5.93 8.65
N GLU A 134 -9.66 -5.09 8.69
CA GLU A 134 -11.07 -5.53 8.56
C GLU A 134 -11.34 -6.28 7.24
N LEU A 135 -10.59 -5.96 6.18
CA LEU A 135 -10.75 -6.57 4.87
C LEU A 135 -9.83 -7.77 4.63
N LEU A 136 -8.79 -7.93 5.44
CA LEU A 136 -7.79 -8.98 5.26
C LEU A 136 -8.32 -10.32 5.73
N SER A 137 -8.11 -11.32 4.90
CA SER A 137 -8.39 -12.71 5.23
C SER A 137 -7.27 -13.27 6.13
N PRO A 138 -7.58 -14.16 7.08
CA PRO A 138 -6.57 -14.87 7.88
C PRO A 138 -5.71 -15.84 7.04
N ASP A 139 -6.14 -16.08 5.80
CA ASP A 139 -5.57 -16.97 4.82
C ASP A 139 -4.41 -16.34 4.04
N ASP A 140 -3.46 -17.17 3.57
CA ASP A 140 -2.44 -16.71 2.62
C ASP A 140 -3.08 -16.24 1.31
N GLY A 141 -2.58 -15.12 0.78
CA GLY A 141 -2.82 -14.69 -0.60
C GLY A 141 -3.21 -13.22 -0.76
N ASP A 142 -3.58 -12.55 0.33
CA ASP A 142 -3.95 -11.14 0.29
C ASP A 142 -2.73 -10.24 0.07
N LEU A 143 -2.95 -9.20 -0.73
CA LEU A 143 -1.93 -8.23 -1.09
C LEU A 143 -2.44 -6.84 -0.78
N VAL A 144 -1.66 -6.09 0.00
CA VAL A 144 -1.89 -4.67 0.28
C VAL A 144 -0.85 -3.85 -0.45
N ILE A 145 -1.31 -2.92 -1.28
CA ILE A 145 -0.46 -1.96 -1.98
C ILE A 145 -0.71 -0.58 -1.38
N ILE A 146 0.32 -0.03 -0.75
CA ILE A 146 0.27 1.23 -0.03
C ILE A 146 0.86 2.32 -0.92
N HIS A 147 0.18 3.46 -1.00
CA HIS A 147 0.61 4.58 -1.82
C HIS A 147 0.96 5.82 -1.00
N ASP A 148 2.08 6.41 -1.42
CA ASP A 148 2.55 7.73 -1.07
C ASP A 148 2.98 7.94 0.38
N TYR A 149 3.54 9.12 0.65
CA TYR A 149 4.25 9.39 1.90
C TYR A 149 3.37 9.46 3.15
N HIS A 150 2.08 9.72 2.98
CA HIS A 150 1.10 9.79 4.07
C HIS A 150 0.99 8.49 4.87
N LEU A 151 1.37 7.36 4.26
CA LEU A 151 1.21 6.02 4.82
C LEU A 151 2.54 5.29 5.06
N TRP A 152 3.64 6.03 5.30
CA TRP A 152 4.97 5.42 5.52
C TRP A 152 5.03 4.45 6.70
N LEU A 153 4.19 4.61 7.72
CA LEU A 153 4.20 3.74 8.91
C LEU A 153 3.28 2.52 8.79
N LEU A 154 2.34 2.54 7.84
CA LEU A 154 1.38 1.47 7.61
C LEU A 154 2.02 0.08 7.43
N PRO A 155 3.16 -0.10 6.70
CA PRO A 155 3.77 -1.43 6.58
C PRO A 155 4.20 -2.03 7.93
N THR A 156 4.60 -1.22 8.92
CA THR A 156 4.94 -1.70 10.27
C THR A 156 3.73 -2.29 10.97
N PHE A 157 2.60 -1.58 10.93
CA PHE A 157 1.36 -2.05 11.56
C PHE A 157 0.88 -3.35 10.91
N LEU A 158 0.87 -3.40 9.57
CA LEU A 158 0.44 -4.60 8.85
C LEU A 158 1.40 -5.78 9.07
N ARG A 159 2.72 -5.56 9.11
CA ARG A 159 3.67 -6.65 9.36
C ARG A 159 3.50 -7.26 10.75
N ARG A 160 3.14 -6.45 11.75
CA ARG A 160 2.93 -6.91 13.13
C ARG A 160 1.67 -7.76 13.25
N SER A 161 0.58 -7.32 12.64
CA SER A 161 -0.74 -7.96 12.81
C SER A 161 -1.04 -9.04 11.77
N CYS A 162 -0.58 -8.85 10.53
CA CYS A 162 -0.86 -9.71 9.39
C CYS A 162 0.45 -10.11 8.67
N PRO A 163 1.36 -10.87 9.33
CA PRO A 163 2.69 -11.14 8.82
C PRO A 163 2.72 -11.96 7.51
N ARG A 164 1.59 -12.58 7.13
CA ARG A 164 1.41 -13.40 5.93
C ARG A 164 0.91 -12.60 4.72
N ALA A 165 0.33 -11.40 4.95
CA ALA A 165 -0.10 -10.55 3.85
C ALA A 165 1.12 -10.04 3.07
N GLY A 166 1.02 -10.05 1.74
CA GLY A 166 2.00 -9.38 0.90
C GLY A 166 1.82 -7.86 1.04
N VAL A 167 2.91 -7.14 1.28
CA VAL A 167 2.88 -5.68 1.42
C VAL A 167 3.78 -5.04 0.38
N GLY A 168 3.18 -4.36 -0.58
CA GLY A 168 3.86 -3.46 -1.50
C GLY A 168 3.70 -2.01 -1.04
N PHE A 169 4.73 -1.20 -1.21
CA PHE A 169 4.67 0.24 -0.98
C PHE A 169 5.23 0.97 -2.19
N PHE A 170 4.55 2.02 -2.64
CA PHE A 170 4.97 2.82 -3.79
C PHE A 170 5.01 4.31 -3.44
N LEU A 171 6.18 4.93 -3.62
CA LEU A 171 6.37 6.35 -3.39
C LEU A 171 6.23 7.14 -4.70
N HIS A 172 5.26 8.05 -4.73
CA HIS A 172 5.02 8.92 -5.89
C HIS A 172 5.88 10.19 -5.89
N SER A 173 6.22 10.67 -4.70
CA SER A 173 7.08 11.83 -4.52
C SER A 173 8.58 11.46 -4.61
N PRO A 174 9.47 12.42 -4.91
CA PRO A 174 10.90 12.20 -4.79
C PRO A 174 11.29 11.76 -3.38
N PHE A 175 12.17 10.76 -3.27
CA PHE A 175 12.76 10.41 -1.97
C PHE A 175 13.89 11.40 -1.64
N PRO A 176 13.93 11.99 -0.41
CA PRO A 176 14.97 12.95 -0.03
C PRO A 176 16.38 12.37 -0.13
N SER A 177 17.36 13.17 -0.53
CA SER A 177 18.76 12.73 -0.49
C SER A 177 19.17 12.33 0.94
N ALA A 178 20.12 11.41 1.09
CA ALA A 178 20.50 10.90 2.40
C ALA A 178 21.03 12.00 3.34
N ASP A 179 21.61 13.07 2.79
CA ASP A 179 22.10 14.22 3.57
C ASP A 179 20.98 15.13 4.07
N VAL A 180 19.84 15.17 3.39
CA VAL A 180 18.62 15.83 3.86
C VAL A 180 17.89 14.90 4.84
N PHE A 181 17.76 13.62 4.50
CA PHE A 181 17.03 12.63 5.28
C PHE A 181 17.60 12.45 6.69
N ARG A 182 18.93 12.53 6.87
CA ARG A 182 19.56 12.47 8.20
C ARG A 182 19.11 13.56 9.16
N GLY A 183 18.63 14.70 8.64
CA GLY A 183 18.12 15.82 9.44
C GLY A 183 16.74 15.56 10.06
N ILE A 184 16.02 14.52 9.60
CA ILE A 184 14.70 14.17 10.12
C ILE A 184 14.88 13.50 11.50
N PRO A 185 14.25 14.01 12.58
CA PRO A 185 14.41 13.42 13.91
C PRO A 185 13.95 11.96 14.01
N VAL A 186 12.86 11.62 13.32
CA VAL A 186 12.21 10.28 13.30
C VAL A 186 12.67 9.40 12.13
N ARG A 187 13.79 9.76 11.48
CA ARG A 187 14.34 9.08 10.28
C ARG A 187 14.43 7.56 10.41
N GLU A 188 14.81 7.06 11.58
CA GLU A 188 14.99 5.62 11.78
C GLU A 188 13.65 4.89 11.75
N ASP A 189 12.63 5.41 12.43
CA ASP A 189 11.29 4.85 12.47
C ASP A 189 10.69 4.78 11.06
N LEU A 190 10.85 5.86 10.29
CA LEU A 190 10.38 5.95 8.91
C LEU A 190 11.05 4.90 8.00
N LEU A 191 12.38 4.77 8.05
CA LEU A 191 13.10 3.77 7.24
C LEU A 191 12.77 2.35 7.66
N ARG A 192 12.74 2.06 8.97
CA ARG A 192 12.35 0.74 9.50
C ARG A 192 10.93 0.39 9.07
N ALA A 193 10.04 1.37 9.02
CA ALA A 193 8.68 1.15 8.58
C ALA A 193 8.59 0.79 7.10
N LEU A 194 9.27 1.52 6.22
CA LEU A 194 9.32 1.16 4.80
C LEU A 194 9.94 -0.24 4.59
N LEU A 195 11.01 -0.57 5.33
CA LEU A 195 11.63 -1.90 5.29
C LEU A 195 10.74 -3.04 5.84
N ASN A 196 9.55 -2.74 6.39
CA ASN A 196 8.57 -3.77 6.74
C ASN A 196 7.72 -4.26 5.55
N ALA A 197 7.73 -3.53 4.44
CA ALA A 197 7.17 -3.98 3.17
C ALA A 197 7.98 -5.13 2.54
N ASP A 198 7.37 -5.90 1.65
CA ASP A 198 8.04 -6.92 0.83
C ASP A 198 8.62 -6.30 -0.45
N LEU A 199 7.96 -5.25 -0.97
CA LEU A 199 8.40 -4.51 -2.14
C LEU A 199 8.25 -3.00 -1.94
N LEU A 200 9.29 -2.25 -2.30
CA LEU A 200 9.34 -0.79 -2.37
C LEU A 200 9.52 -0.35 -3.82
N GLY A 201 8.57 0.43 -4.33
CA GLY A 201 8.59 0.96 -5.67
C GLY A 201 8.84 2.48 -5.71
N PHE A 202 9.65 2.89 -6.67
CA PHE A 202 10.02 4.29 -6.92
C PHE A 202 9.89 4.63 -8.40
N HIS A 203 9.69 5.91 -8.74
CA HIS A 203 9.62 6.35 -10.13
C HIS A 203 10.97 6.32 -10.86
N THR A 204 12.07 6.63 -10.17
CA THR A 204 13.41 6.76 -10.78
C THR A 204 14.47 5.99 -10.00
N PHE A 205 15.59 5.70 -10.68
CA PHE A 205 16.76 5.10 -10.04
C PHE A 205 17.37 6.03 -8.98
N ASP A 206 17.30 7.34 -9.17
CA ASP A 206 17.84 8.32 -8.21
C ASP A 206 17.08 8.26 -6.88
N TYR A 207 15.75 8.17 -6.91
CA TYR A 207 14.94 8.08 -5.68
C TYR A 207 15.20 6.78 -4.94
N ALA A 208 15.26 5.66 -5.66
CA ALA A 208 15.64 4.37 -5.09
C ALA A 208 17.06 4.41 -4.50
N GLY A 209 18.02 5.05 -5.18
CA GLY A 209 19.39 5.23 -4.72
C GLY A 209 19.48 6.06 -3.44
N HIS A 210 18.72 7.15 -3.35
CA HIS A 210 18.63 7.96 -2.12
C HIS A 210 18.04 7.19 -0.94
N PHE A 211 17.01 6.37 -1.17
CA PHE A 211 16.47 5.48 -0.15
C PHE A 211 17.51 4.47 0.35
N LEU A 212 18.17 3.76 -0.58
CA LEU A 212 19.21 2.77 -0.25
C LEU A 212 20.38 3.40 0.51
N ALA A 213 20.84 4.58 0.07
CA ALA A 213 21.88 5.32 0.76
C ALA A 213 21.44 5.75 2.18
N SER A 214 20.18 6.13 2.36
CA SER A 214 19.61 6.47 3.66
C SER A 214 19.55 5.25 4.59
N CYS A 215 19.11 4.08 4.10
CA CYS A 215 19.15 2.82 4.85
C CYS A 215 20.58 2.46 5.29
N SER A 216 21.56 2.60 4.40
CA SER A 216 22.96 2.30 4.70
C SER A 216 23.54 3.24 5.75
N ARG A 217 23.35 4.56 5.59
CA ARG A 217 23.92 5.58 6.48
C ARG A 217 23.23 5.64 7.85
N VAL A 218 21.91 5.48 7.89
CA VAL A 218 21.12 5.66 9.11
C VAL A 218 20.96 4.35 9.89
N LEU A 219 20.73 3.22 9.20
CA LEU A 219 20.45 1.94 9.85
C LEU A 219 21.60 0.93 9.73
N GLY A 220 22.67 1.24 8.98
CA GLY A 220 23.74 0.28 8.68
C GLY A 220 23.30 -0.87 7.77
N VAL A 221 22.13 -0.75 7.14
CA VAL A 221 21.56 -1.81 6.29
C VAL A 221 22.00 -1.56 4.85
N SER A 222 22.78 -2.49 4.30
CA SER A 222 23.27 -2.39 2.92
C SER A 222 22.40 -3.21 1.98
N GLY A 223 22.17 -2.68 0.76
CA GLY A 223 21.56 -3.45 -0.31
C GLY A 223 22.49 -4.57 -0.78
N GLY A 224 21.97 -5.79 -0.87
CA GLY A 224 22.62 -6.89 -1.58
C GLY A 224 22.53 -6.68 -3.10
N ARG A 225 23.49 -7.25 -3.85
CA ARG A 225 23.38 -7.31 -5.32
C ARG A 225 22.18 -8.18 -5.68
N GLY A 226 21.15 -7.58 -6.28
CA GLY A 226 20.01 -8.33 -6.81
C GLY A 226 20.46 -9.28 -7.91
N GLY A 227 20.07 -10.55 -7.81
CA GLY A 227 20.09 -11.48 -8.94
C GLY A 227 19.29 -10.88 -10.10
N GLY A 228 19.75 -11.06 -11.34
CA GLY A 228 19.31 -10.31 -12.52
C GLY A 228 17.79 -10.01 -12.62
N GLY A 229 17.45 -8.84 -13.17
CA GLY A 229 16.05 -8.42 -13.34
C GLY A 229 15.70 -6.99 -12.90
N GLY A 230 16.68 -6.10 -12.73
CA GLY A 230 16.44 -4.65 -12.53
C GLY A 230 15.85 -4.26 -11.17
N HIS A 231 16.12 -5.03 -10.12
CA HIS A 231 15.73 -4.74 -8.74
C HIS A 231 16.93 -4.91 -7.79
N VAL A 232 16.91 -4.23 -6.64
CA VAL A 232 17.93 -4.33 -5.59
C VAL A 232 17.28 -4.97 -4.36
N GLY A 233 17.91 -6.00 -3.80
CA GLY A 233 17.43 -6.64 -2.57
C GLY A 233 18.06 -5.98 -1.34
N VAL A 234 17.29 -5.70 -0.31
CA VAL A 234 17.79 -5.21 0.98
C VAL A 234 17.49 -6.25 2.05
N ASP A 235 18.53 -6.80 2.67
CA ASP A 235 18.35 -7.79 3.73
C ASP A 235 18.05 -7.10 5.06
N TYR A 236 16.86 -7.35 5.60
CA TYR A 236 16.35 -6.73 6.81
C TYR A 236 15.64 -7.77 7.68
N HIS A 237 16.17 -8.01 8.88
CA HIS A 237 15.66 -9.01 9.85
C HIS A 237 15.38 -10.41 9.23
N GLY A 238 16.30 -10.90 8.38
CA GLY A 238 16.18 -12.21 7.74
C GLY A 238 15.16 -12.27 6.60
N ARG A 239 14.66 -11.12 6.13
CA ARG A 239 13.85 -10.97 4.92
C ARG A 239 14.60 -10.16 3.89
N THR A 240 14.31 -10.40 2.62
CA THR A 240 14.81 -9.56 1.52
C THR A 240 13.68 -8.65 1.04
N VAL A 241 13.83 -7.34 1.26
CA VAL A 241 12.94 -6.31 0.76
C VAL A 241 13.37 -5.97 -0.66
N GLN A 242 12.45 -6.06 -1.63
CA GLN A 242 12.77 -5.72 -3.02
C GLN A 242 12.59 -4.23 -3.28
N VAL A 243 13.62 -3.56 -3.77
CA VAL A 243 13.57 -2.17 -4.24
C VAL A 243 13.55 -2.17 -5.76
N LYS A 244 12.51 -1.57 -6.36
CA LYS A 244 12.29 -1.57 -7.80
C LYS A 244 11.94 -0.18 -8.34
N VAL A 245 12.46 0.10 -9.52
CA VAL A 245 12.09 1.31 -10.28
C VAL A 245 10.97 0.95 -11.25
N LEU A 246 9.85 1.67 -11.17
CA LEU A 246 8.65 1.44 -11.97
C LEU A 246 8.24 2.77 -12.64
N PRO A 247 8.91 3.14 -13.75
CA PRO A 247 8.55 4.35 -14.50
C PRO A 247 7.23 4.10 -15.23
N GLY A 248 6.28 5.03 -15.14
CA GLY A 248 4.99 4.92 -15.83
C GLY A 248 4.06 3.80 -15.31
N LEU A 249 4.36 3.26 -14.12
CA LEU A 249 3.54 2.31 -13.39
C LEU A 249 2.93 1.13 -14.19
N ASP A 250 3.77 0.39 -14.89
CA ASP A 250 3.43 -0.94 -15.40
C ASP A 250 3.38 -1.95 -14.23
N MET A 251 2.20 -2.15 -13.63
CA MET A 251 1.98 -3.11 -12.53
C MET A 251 2.08 -4.57 -12.97
N GLY A 252 2.09 -4.85 -14.29
CA GLY A 252 2.48 -6.15 -14.82
C GLY A 252 3.91 -6.53 -14.40
N ARG A 253 4.78 -5.53 -14.20
CA ARG A 253 6.13 -5.71 -13.63
C ARG A 253 6.13 -5.84 -12.11
N LEU A 254 5.15 -5.28 -11.40
CA LEU A 254 4.98 -5.47 -9.95
C LEU A 254 4.59 -6.92 -9.64
N ARG A 255 3.71 -7.51 -10.47
CA ARG A 255 3.30 -8.93 -10.41
C ARG A 255 4.49 -9.90 -10.43
N GLY A 256 5.45 -9.69 -11.32
CA GLY A 256 6.64 -10.54 -11.41
C GLY A 256 7.59 -10.39 -10.20
N ALA A 257 7.51 -9.26 -9.50
CA ALA A 257 8.36 -8.95 -8.35
C ALA A 257 7.77 -9.50 -7.03
N MET A 258 6.46 -9.36 -6.84
CA MET A 258 5.73 -9.91 -5.68
C MET A 258 5.21 -11.33 -5.93
N GLY A 259 6.07 -12.23 -6.43
CA GLY A 259 5.73 -13.67 -6.51
C GLY A 259 5.18 -14.21 -5.17
N PRO A 260 4.51 -15.38 -5.16
CA PRO A 260 3.91 -15.92 -3.95
C PRO A 260 4.94 -15.91 -2.81
N PRO A 261 4.54 -15.57 -1.56
CA PRO A 261 5.46 -15.47 -0.45
C PRO A 261 6.31 -16.73 -0.43
N ARG A 262 7.63 -16.57 -0.58
CA ARG A 262 8.54 -17.72 -0.57
C ARG A 262 8.34 -18.40 0.77
N GLY A 263 7.75 -19.59 0.74
CA GLY A 263 7.50 -20.40 1.92
C GLY A 263 8.79 -20.47 2.73
N ARG A 264 8.66 -20.27 4.04
CA ARG A 264 9.77 -20.41 4.99
C ARG A 264 10.40 -21.78 4.74
N GLY A 265 11.57 -21.80 4.09
CA GLY A 265 12.37 -23.01 4.01
C GLY A 265 12.69 -23.47 5.43
N PRO A 266 12.65 -24.78 5.72
CA PRO A 266 13.04 -25.27 7.02
C PRO A 266 14.47 -24.82 7.31
N ARG A 267 14.70 -24.28 8.51
CA ARG A 267 16.06 -23.99 8.99
C ARG A 267 16.88 -25.27 8.83
N PRO A 268 18.07 -25.24 8.21
CA PRO A 268 18.94 -26.41 8.25
C PRO A 268 19.24 -26.69 9.72
N GLY A 269 18.82 -27.87 10.18
CA GLY A 269 19.12 -28.36 11.52
C GLY A 269 20.64 -28.38 11.68
N ARG A 270 21.13 -27.78 12.76
CA ARG A 270 22.50 -27.99 13.20
C ARG A 270 22.61 -29.46 13.62
N SER A 271 23.34 -30.24 12.84
CA SER A 271 23.97 -31.49 13.25
C SER A 271 25.05 -31.22 14.30
#